data_AF-A0A0F0L0K0-F1
#
_entry.id   AF-A0A0F0L0K0-F1
#
_cell.length_a   1.000
_cell.length_b   1.000
_cell.length_c   1.000
_cell.angle_alpha   90.00
_cell.angle_beta   90.00
_cell.angle_gamma   90.00
#
_symmetry.space_group_name_H-M   'P 1'
#
loop_
_entity.id
_entity.type
_entity.pdbx_description
1 polymer ?
#
loop_
_entity_poly.entity_id
_entity_poly.type
_entity_poly.pdbx_seq_one_letter_code
_entity_poly.pdbx_strand_id
1 'polypeptide(L)'
;MGLFPTDDPQYRAVYAEEAAMVDASELIAHALETSGMSRADLARALNVTRSEVTERLRGDRNITVRNLAATLHALGAKLKLDCDLPVADVVREPIDMAKYRAWSQNSSMHEPHTRRESDPTSGYRMVRGR
;
A
#
# COMPACT_ATOMS: atom_id res chain seq x y z
N MET A 1 13.47 8.91 27.14
CA MET A 1 13.66 9.43 25.77
C MET A 1 13.51 8.25 24.83
N GLY A 2 12.48 8.28 23.97
CA GLY A 2 12.27 7.22 22.97
C GLY A 2 13.37 7.25 21.93
N LEU A 3 13.93 6.09 21.61
CA LEU A 3 15.06 5.87 20.70
C LEU A 3 14.66 5.95 19.21
N PHE A 4 13.43 6.37 18.91
CA PHE A 4 12.88 6.45 17.57
C PHE A 4 12.25 7.83 17.35
N PRO A 5 12.58 8.53 16.25
CA PRO A 5 11.99 9.82 15.92
C PRO A 5 10.54 9.61 15.43
N THR A 6 9.62 9.41 16.37
CA THR A 6 8.19 9.17 16.11
C THR A 6 7.46 10.37 15.51
N ASP A 7 8.05 11.57 15.59
CA ASP A 7 7.43 12.82 15.18
C ASP A 7 7.82 13.25 13.74
N ASP A 8 8.68 12.49 13.05
CA ASP A 8 9.06 12.76 11.65
C ASP A 8 7.96 12.29 10.68
N PRO A 9 7.38 13.17 9.84
CA PRO A 9 6.40 12.78 8.82
C PRO A 9 6.88 11.68 7.87
N GLN A 10 8.17 11.62 7.54
CA GLN A 10 8.74 10.56 6.70
C GLN A 10 8.74 9.22 7.43
N TYR A 11 9.07 9.22 8.72
CA TYR A 11 9.02 8.03 9.56
C TYR A 11 7.58 7.50 9.70
N ARG A 12 6.60 8.40 9.89
CA ARG A 12 5.17 8.03 9.99
C ARG A 12 4.62 7.38 8.72
N ALA A 13 5.04 7.86 7.55
CA ALA A 13 4.62 7.29 6.27
C ALA A 13 5.15 5.87 6.09
N VAL A 14 6.47 5.67 6.30
CA VAL A 14 7.08 4.34 6.24
C VAL A 14 6.47 3.40 7.27
N TYR A 15 6.25 3.88 8.50
CA TYR A 15 5.61 3.09 9.54
C TYR A 15 4.20 2.62 9.15
N ALA A 16 3.40 3.47 8.51
CA ALA A 16 2.06 3.09 8.05
C ALA A 16 2.09 2.02 6.96
N GLU A 17 3.06 2.08 6.04
CA GLU A 17 3.27 1.06 5.01
C GLU A 17 3.68 -0.28 5.62
N GLU A 18 4.69 -0.27 6.51
CA GLU A 18 5.18 -1.48 7.20
C GLU A 18 4.09 -2.10 8.08
N ALA A 19 3.32 -1.29 8.81
CA ALA A 19 2.21 -1.77 9.62
C ALA A 19 1.16 -2.52 8.78
N ALA A 20 0.78 -1.98 7.63
CA ALA A 20 -0.17 -2.65 6.72
C ALA A 20 0.37 -3.98 6.17
N MET A 21 1.67 -4.06 5.92
CA MET A 21 2.34 -5.27 5.47
C MET A 21 2.37 -6.35 6.56
N VAL A 22 2.65 -5.95 7.81
CA VAL A 22 2.60 -6.84 8.97
C VAL A 22 1.18 -7.36 9.18
N ASP A 23 0.17 -6.47 9.23
CA ASP A 23 -1.24 -6.83 9.40
C ASP A 23 -1.70 -7.83 8.33
N ALA A 24 -1.31 -7.63 7.07
CA ALA A 24 -1.64 -8.54 5.99
C ALA A 24 -1.02 -9.93 6.19
N SER A 25 0.23 -10.00 6.64
CA SER A 25 0.91 -11.28 6.88
C SER A 25 0.33 -12.03 8.08
N GLU A 26 -0.05 -11.31 9.15
CA GLU A 26 -0.74 -11.86 10.32
C GLU A 26 -2.12 -12.42 9.97
N LEU A 27 -2.90 -11.71 9.15
CA LEU A 27 -4.19 -12.19 8.65
C LEU A 27 -4.04 -13.52 7.90
N ILE A 28 -3.01 -13.65 7.06
CA ILE A 28 -2.73 -14.88 6.32
C ILE A 28 -2.31 -15.99 7.28
N ALA A 29 -1.40 -15.71 8.23
CA ALA A 29 -0.92 -16.69 9.20
C ALA A 29 -2.06 -17.23 10.06
N HIS A 30 -2.88 -16.35 10.63
CA HIS A 30 -4.03 -16.73 11.45
C HIS A 30 -5.07 -17.54 10.65
N ALA A 31 -5.37 -17.13 9.41
CA ALA A 31 -6.28 -17.88 8.54
C ALA A 31 -5.71 -19.26 8.17
N LEU A 32 -4.39 -19.35 7.94
CA LEU A 32 -3.72 -20.61 7.62
C LEU A 32 -3.80 -21.59 8.80
N GLU A 33 -3.49 -21.13 10.00
CA GLU A 33 -3.62 -21.94 11.23
C GLU A 33 -5.07 -22.39 11.44
N THR A 34 -6.02 -21.48 11.33
CA THR A 34 -7.46 -21.77 11.53
C THR A 34 -7.99 -22.77 10.49
N SER A 35 -7.50 -22.70 9.25
CA SER A 35 -7.94 -23.60 8.16
C SER A 35 -7.44 -25.03 8.31
N GLY A 36 -6.39 -25.26 9.11
CA GLY A 36 -5.67 -26.54 9.19
C GLY A 36 -4.85 -26.90 7.94
N MET A 37 -4.78 -26.02 6.94
CA MET A 37 -3.98 -26.24 5.73
C MET A 37 -2.49 -26.06 6.01
N SER A 38 -1.65 -26.88 5.38
CA SER A 38 -0.21 -26.59 5.34
C SER A 38 0.11 -25.51 4.30
N ARG A 39 1.30 -24.90 4.39
CA ARG A 39 1.82 -24.00 3.34
C ARG A 39 1.86 -24.66 1.95
N ALA A 40 2.04 -25.98 1.89
CA ALA A 40 2.05 -26.73 0.63
C ALA A 40 0.64 -26.97 0.08
N ASP A 41 -0.36 -27.11 0.94
CA ASP A 41 -1.77 -27.15 0.53
C ASP A 41 -2.20 -25.79 -0.02
N LEU A 42 -1.86 -24.70 0.67
CA LEU A 42 -2.19 -23.35 0.22
C LEU A 42 -1.54 -23.00 -1.12
N ALA A 43 -0.26 -23.36 -1.30
CA ALA A 43 0.43 -23.16 -2.57
C ALA A 43 -0.27 -23.87 -3.73
N ARG A 44 -0.72 -25.12 -3.52
CA ARG A 44 -1.50 -25.89 -4.50
C ARG A 44 -2.86 -25.27 -4.76
N ALA A 45 -3.58 -24.86 -3.73
CA ALA A 45 -4.90 -24.24 -3.85
C ALA A 45 -4.86 -22.92 -4.65
N LEU A 46 -3.77 -22.17 -4.53
CA LEU A 46 -3.56 -20.89 -5.22
C LEU A 46 -2.84 -21.02 -6.57
N ASN A 47 -2.38 -22.22 -6.93
CA ASN A 47 -1.52 -22.45 -8.09
C ASN A 47 -0.26 -21.55 -8.11
N VAL A 48 0.43 -21.46 -6.96
CA VAL A 48 1.67 -20.69 -6.78
C VAL A 48 2.78 -21.55 -6.19
N THR A 49 4.00 -21.01 -6.13
CA THR A 49 5.12 -21.71 -5.50
C THR A 49 5.00 -21.70 -3.97
N ARG A 50 5.62 -22.68 -3.30
CA ARG A 50 5.72 -22.66 -1.83
C ARG A 50 6.56 -21.48 -1.32
N SER A 51 7.51 -21.00 -2.13
CA SER A 51 8.30 -19.81 -1.82
C SER A 51 7.42 -18.58 -1.78
N GLU A 52 6.53 -18.40 -2.76
CA GLU A 52 5.56 -17.29 -2.79
C GLU A 52 4.70 -17.26 -1.51
N VAL A 53 4.19 -18.41 -1.06
CA VAL A 53 3.45 -18.49 0.21
C VAL A 53 4.33 -18.09 1.41
N THR A 54 5.61 -18.45 1.39
CA THR A 54 6.54 -18.09 2.45
C THR A 54 6.83 -16.59 2.47
N GLU A 55 7.00 -15.96 1.31
CA GLU A 55 7.20 -14.51 1.22
C GLU A 55 5.97 -13.74 1.70
N ARG A 56 4.75 -14.20 1.38
CA ARG A 56 3.50 -13.60 1.91
C ARG A 56 3.41 -13.67 3.44
N LEU A 57 3.88 -14.76 4.03
CA LEU A 57 3.91 -14.96 5.48
C LEU A 57 5.03 -14.17 6.17
N ARG A 58 6.10 -13.80 5.46
CA ARG A 58 7.14 -12.93 6.02
C ARG A 58 6.68 -11.48 6.14
N GLY A 59 5.83 -11.02 5.22
CA GLY A 59 5.38 -9.62 5.20
C GLY A 59 6.37 -8.67 4.53
N ASP A 60 7.60 -9.09 4.22
CA ASP A 60 8.65 -8.24 3.65
C ASP A 60 8.40 -7.75 2.21
N ARG A 61 7.43 -8.34 1.48
CA ARG A 61 7.13 -7.99 0.08
C ARG A 61 5.70 -7.53 -0.11
N ASN A 62 5.54 -6.43 -0.83
CA ASN A 62 4.24 -5.90 -1.23
C ASN A 62 3.34 -6.98 -1.85
N ILE A 63 2.17 -7.16 -1.26
CA ILE A 63 1.09 -7.99 -1.79
C ILE A 63 -0.02 -7.09 -2.30
N THR A 64 -0.62 -7.44 -3.43
CA THR A 64 -1.81 -6.72 -3.91
C THR A 64 -3.02 -7.10 -3.06
N VAL A 65 -3.96 -6.16 -2.88
CA VAL A 65 -5.25 -6.44 -2.21
C VAL A 65 -5.99 -7.62 -2.87
N ARG A 66 -5.89 -7.76 -4.19
CA ARG A 66 -6.44 -8.90 -4.94
C ARG A 66 -5.82 -10.23 -4.50
N ASN A 67 -4.49 -10.28 -4.38
CA ASN A 67 -3.79 -11.49 -3.96
C ASN A 67 -4.05 -11.82 -2.49
N LEU A 68 -4.13 -10.80 -1.62
CA LEU A 68 -4.51 -10.99 -0.22
C LEU A 68 -5.92 -11.58 -0.12
N ALA A 69 -6.90 -10.99 -0.82
CA ALA A 69 -8.28 -11.49 -0.85
C ALA A 69 -8.36 -12.93 -1.38
N ALA A 70 -7.66 -13.25 -2.47
CA ALA A 70 -7.63 -14.61 -3.03
C ALA A 70 -7.00 -15.61 -2.05
N THR A 71 -5.93 -15.21 -1.35
CA THR A 71 -5.25 -16.04 -0.34
C THR A 71 -6.20 -16.36 0.81
N LEU A 72 -6.83 -15.34 1.40
CA LEU A 72 -7.77 -15.52 2.51
C LEU A 72 -8.98 -16.34 2.08
N HIS A 73 -9.51 -16.10 0.88
CA HIS A 73 -10.61 -16.89 0.34
C HIS A 73 -10.25 -18.38 0.19
N ALA A 74 -9.06 -18.69 -0.31
CA ALA A 74 -8.59 -20.07 -0.41
C ALA A 74 -8.47 -20.76 0.97
N LEU A 75 -8.28 -19.98 2.04
CA LEU A 75 -8.24 -20.43 3.42
C LEU A 75 -9.63 -20.43 4.11
N GLY A 76 -10.70 -20.11 3.37
CA GLY A 76 -12.07 -20.04 3.92
C GLY A 76 -12.38 -18.75 4.69
N ALA A 77 -11.52 -17.72 4.61
CA ALA A 77 -11.71 -16.42 5.24
C ALA A 77 -12.15 -15.35 4.22
N LYS A 78 -12.75 -14.26 4.73
CA LYS A 78 -13.16 -13.10 3.92
C LYS A 78 -12.35 -11.87 4.34
N LEU A 79 -11.68 -11.22 3.38
CA LEU A 79 -11.03 -9.93 3.61
C LEU A 79 -12.07 -8.84 3.92
N LYS A 80 -11.85 -8.10 5.00
CA LYS A 80 -12.55 -6.86 5.33
C LYS A 80 -11.51 -5.74 5.44
N LEU A 81 -11.81 -4.59 4.86
CA LEU A 81 -10.97 -3.40 4.91
C LEU A 81 -11.70 -2.32 5.69
N ASP A 82 -10.97 -1.63 6.56
CA ASP A 82 -11.44 -0.49 7.34
C ASP A 82 -10.38 0.62 7.26
N CYS A 83 -10.78 1.86 7.58
CA CYS A 83 -9.93 3.02 7.59
C CYS A 83 -10.33 3.90 8.78
N ASP A 84 -9.36 4.18 9.65
CA ASP A 84 -9.53 5.15 10.72
C ASP A 84 -9.40 6.58 10.15
N LEU A 85 -10.55 7.24 10.00
CA LEU A 85 -10.62 8.62 9.56
C LEU A 85 -10.67 9.51 10.80
N PRO A 86 -9.82 10.54 10.90
CA PRO A 86 -9.90 11.48 12.02
C PRO A 86 -11.31 12.07 12.09
N VAL A 87 -11.88 12.04 13.29
CA VAL A 87 -13.25 12.49 13.59
C VAL A 87 -13.29 14.01 13.53
N ALA A 88 -13.18 14.59 12.34
CA ALA A 88 -13.77 15.89 12.10
C ALA A 88 -15.28 15.64 12.00
N ASP A 89 -16.09 16.44 12.69
CA ASP A 89 -17.55 16.38 12.67
C ASP A 89 -18.09 16.55 11.24
N VAL A 90 -18.15 15.46 10.47
CA VAL A 90 -18.68 15.48 9.10
C VAL A 90 -19.89 14.58 9.02
N VAL A 91 -21.04 15.20 8.76
CA VAL A 91 -22.21 14.51 8.20
C VAL A 91 -21.73 13.77 6.95
N ARG A 92 -21.63 12.44 7.03
CA ARG A 92 -21.22 11.60 5.91
C ARG A 92 -22.38 11.53 4.92
N GLU A 93 -22.47 12.50 4.01
CA GLU A 93 -23.26 12.29 2.80
C GLU A 93 -22.78 11.03 2.09
N PRO A 94 -23.67 10.21 1.50
CA PRO A 94 -23.28 9.04 0.73
C PRO A 94 -22.24 9.42 -0.32
N ILE A 95 -21.13 8.70 -0.37
CA ILE A 95 -20.06 8.95 -1.35
C ILE A 95 -20.65 8.75 -2.76
N ASP A 96 -20.70 9.82 -3.55
CA ASP A 96 -21.02 9.72 -4.98
C ASP A 96 -19.86 9.08 -5.73
N MET A 97 -19.94 7.76 -5.91
CA MET A 97 -18.95 6.96 -6.66
C MET A 97 -18.89 7.34 -8.15
N ALA A 98 -19.87 8.05 -8.72
CA ALA A 98 -19.84 8.49 -10.10
C ALA A 98 -18.73 9.52 -10.35
N LYS A 99 -18.49 10.42 -9.39
CA LYS A 99 -17.38 11.40 -9.42
C LYS A 99 -16.03 10.73 -9.67
N TYR A 100 -15.74 9.64 -8.96
CA TYR A 100 -14.44 8.95 -9.04
C TYR A 100 -14.35 8.00 -10.25
N ARG A 101 -15.47 7.43 -10.71
CA ARG A 101 -15.51 6.59 -11.92
C ARG A 101 -15.18 7.37 -13.19
N ALA A 102 -15.59 8.65 -13.28
CA ALA A 102 -15.27 9.52 -14.41
C ALA A 102 -13.75 9.71 -14.60
N TRP A 103 -12.99 9.82 -13.50
CA TRP A 103 -11.52 9.89 -13.56
C TRP A 103 -10.87 8.59 -14.00
N SER A 104 -11.43 7.43 -13.63
CA SER A 104 -10.89 6.13 -14.05
C SER A 104 -11.04 5.87 -15.56
N GLN A 105 -12.14 6.33 -16.17
CA GLN A 105 -12.46 6.10 -17.58
C GLN A 105 -11.71 7.06 -18.53
N ASN A 106 -11.30 8.23 -18.06
CA ASN A 106 -10.53 9.22 -18.82
C ASN A 106 -9.00 9.03 -18.75
N SER A 107 -8.52 7.87 -18.28
CA SER A 107 -7.08 7.55 -18.17
C SER A 107 -6.32 7.47 -19.53
N SER A 108 -6.94 7.87 -20.64
CA SER A 108 -6.23 8.16 -21.90
C SER A 108 -5.64 9.57 -21.97
N MET A 109 -5.79 10.42 -20.95
CA MET A 109 -5.03 11.68 -20.84
C MET A 109 -3.99 11.60 -19.73
N HIS A 110 -2.91 10.87 -19.99
CA HIS A 110 -1.60 11.30 -19.47
C HIS A 110 -1.25 12.61 -20.17
N GLU A 111 -1.51 13.75 -19.53
CA GLU A 111 -0.68 14.91 -19.82
C GLU A 111 0.75 14.53 -19.41
N PRO A 112 1.71 14.47 -20.35
CA PRO A 112 3.10 14.27 -19.97
C PRO A 112 3.49 15.42 -19.05
N HIS A 113 4.12 15.11 -17.92
CA HIS A 113 4.81 16.10 -17.10
C HIS A 113 5.76 16.88 -18.01
N THR A 114 5.35 18.06 -18.47
CA THR A 114 6.22 18.97 -19.18
C THR A 114 7.28 19.39 -18.19
N ARG A 115 8.50 18.90 -18.42
CA ARG A 115 9.73 19.39 -17.82
C ARG A 115 9.69 20.91 -17.91
N ARG A 116 9.44 21.59 -16.79
CA ARG A 116 9.42 23.05 -16.74
C ARG A 116 10.72 23.56 -17.36
N GLU A 117 10.55 24.36 -18.41
CA GLU A 117 11.61 25.13 -19.02
C GLU A 117 12.41 25.84 -17.93
N SER A 118 13.72 25.68 -18.02
CA SER A 118 14.72 26.45 -17.30
C SER A 118 14.45 27.94 -17.47
N ASP A 119 14.00 28.59 -16.40
CA ASP A 119 14.00 30.05 -16.29
C ASP A 119 15.46 30.55 -16.38
N PRO A 120 15.83 31.34 -17.41
CA PRO A 120 17.20 31.76 -17.64
C PRO A 120 17.64 32.95 -16.76
N THR A 121 16.93 33.24 -15.67
CA THR A 121 17.08 34.49 -14.93
C THR A 121 17.24 34.33 -13.42
N SER A 122 17.98 33.32 -12.96
CA SER A 122 18.51 33.32 -11.58
C SER A 122 20.00 33.63 -11.58
N GLY A 123 20.30 34.92 -11.52
CA GLY A 123 21.65 35.45 -11.53
C GLY A 123 22.48 35.03 -10.33
N TYR A 124 23.72 34.62 -10.59
CA TYR A 124 24.84 34.94 -9.71
C TYR A 124 26.03 35.37 -10.58
N ARG A 125 26.45 36.61 -10.38
CA ARG A 125 27.55 37.26 -11.07
C ARG A 125 28.71 37.44 -10.08
N MET A 126 29.92 37.08 -10.56
CA MET A 126 31.28 37.34 -10.02
C MET A 126 31.71 36.47 -8.84
N VAL A 127 32.94 35.95 -8.76
CA VAL A 127 34.20 36.72 -8.81
C VAL A 127 35.36 35.96 -9.50
N ARG A 128 36.14 36.68 -10.31
CA ARG A 128 37.45 36.30 -10.86
C ARG A 128 38.57 36.44 -9.82
N GLY A 129 39.60 35.59 -9.91
CA GLY A 129 40.95 35.80 -9.33
C GLY A 129 41.34 34.64 -8.40
N ARG A 130 42.48 33.97 -8.53
CA ARG A 130 43.75 34.28 -9.22
C ARG A 130 44.28 33.07 -9.97
#